data_AF-R1DUZ7-F1
#
_entry.id   AF-R1DUZ7-F1
#
_cell.length_a   1.000
_cell.length_b   1.000
_cell.length_c   1.000
_cell.angle_alpha   90.00
_cell.angle_beta   90.00
_cell.angle_gamma   90.00
#
_symmetry.space_group_name_H-M   'P 1'
#
loop_
_entity.id
_entity.type
_entity.pdbx_description
1 polymer ?
#
loop_
_entity_poly.entity_id
_entity_poly.type
_entity_poly.pdbx_seq_one_letter_code
_entity_poly.pdbx_strand_id
1 'polypeptide(L)'
;MSPGEMTAEVGQVITFAWSGYHNVVMSLSKTDFDSCVLDGQQLVAPSSGGRLSITMDQPGTFYYICSVGFHCMAGQKIAITADLRGRDGAIYSFFSAPGVALNVKTEDATFTPPWWPNTTIDGSYITEAHVIARVGGAKRKWANVSFIASRLTEYNTGLDFITGSCGGHAFFFGIVGQSFSATTPRNGKRDAYPPLGSHAGRFKTSAMAEGAIEGAQLAAMYEVASPYETHFAFSRFEADEAADPSKELEGEADASAFV
;
A
#
# COMPACT_ATOMS: atom_id res chain seq x y z
N MET A 1 -30.68 3.46 6.35
CA MET A 1 -29.86 2.27 5.99
C MET A 1 -28.40 2.63 6.18
N SER A 2 -27.55 1.67 6.55
CA SER A 2 -26.10 1.92 6.64
C SER A 2 -25.52 2.14 5.24
N PRO A 3 -24.48 2.99 5.09
CA PRO A 3 -23.77 3.13 3.83
C PRO A 3 -23.20 1.78 3.37
N GLY A 4 -23.06 1.59 2.06
CA GLY A 4 -22.18 0.53 1.56
C GLY A 4 -20.72 0.86 1.89
N GLU A 5 -19.92 -0.17 2.16
CA GLU A 5 -18.48 -0.05 2.34
C GLU A 5 -17.79 -1.13 1.49
N MET A 6 -16.67 -0.76 0.86
CA MET A 6 -15.87 -1.66 0.03
C MET A 6 -14.40 -1.31 0.18
N THR A 7 -13.53 -2.33 0.12
CA THR A 7 -12.09 -2.12 -0.04
C THR A 7 -11.65 -2.47 -1.46
N ALA A 8 -10.69 -1.72 -1.98
CA ALA A 8 -10.09 -1.92 -3.29
C ALA A 8 -8.56 -1.82 -3.17
N GLU A 9 -7.84 -2.37 -4.14
CA GLU A 9 -6.41 -2.05 -4.31
C GLU A 9 -6.25 -0.83 -5.20
N VAL A 10 -5.18 -0.08 -4.97
CA VAL A 10 -4.73 0.95 -5.93
C VAL A 10 -4.45 0.28 -7.28
N GLY A 11 -5.02 0.83 -8.35
CA GLY A 11 -5.02 0.28 -9.70
C GLY A 11 -6.23 -0.62 -10.02
N GLN A 12 -7.03 -1.02 -9.03
CA GLN A 12 -8.22 -1.85 -9.25
C GLN A 12 -9.34 -1.05 -9.94
N VAL A 13 -10.00 -1.67 -10.92
CA VAL A 13 -11.18 -1.09 -11.58
C VAL A 13 -12.45 -1.47 -10.81
N ILE A 14 -13.17 -0.46 -10.34
CA ILE A 14 -14.49 -0.60 -9.71
C ILE A 14 -15.56 -0.26 -10.72
N THR A 15 -16.57 -1.12 -10.84
CA THR A 15 -17.66 -0.95 -11.79
C THR A 15 -18.96 -0.66 -11.07
N PHE A 16 -19.49 0.54 -11.28
CA PHE A 16 -20.85 0.91 -10.94
C PHE A 16 -21.79 0.46 -12.05
N ALA A 17 -22.85 -0.26 -11.70
CA ALA A 17 -23.91 -0.63 -12.64
C ALA A 17 -25.27 -0.30 -12.01
N TRP A 18 -26.13 0.37 -12.76
CA TRP A 18 -27.47 0.76 -12.29
C TRP A 18 -28.47 0.78 -13.45
N SER A 19 -29.75 0.70 -13.11
CA SER A 19 -30.87 0.81 -14.06
C SER A 19 -31.86 1.85 -13.55
N GLY A 20 -32.71 2.40 -14.41
CA GLY A 20 -33.64 3.45 -14.00
C GLY A 20 -32.97 4.79 -13.72
N TYR A 21 -33.59 5.61 -12.87
CA TYR A 21 -33.21 7.01 -12.65
C TYR A 21 -32.26 7.13 -11.45
N HIS A 22 -31.01 6.72 -11.64
CA HIS A 22 -29.91 6.93 -10.70
C HIS A 22 -28.70 7.50 -11.44
N ASN A 23 -27.78 8.07 -10.67
CA ASN A 23 -26.52 8.64 -11.13
C ASN A 23 -25.40 8.30 -10.14
N VAL A 24 -24.19 8.71 -10.49
CA VAL A 24 -23.02 8.58 -9.61
C VAL A 24 -22.41 9.97 -9.43
N VAL A 25 -22.37 10.44 -8.20
CA VAL A 25 -21.73 11.69 -7.78
C VAL A 25 -20.61 11.33 -6.81
N MET A 26 -19.44 11.90 -7.02
CA MET A 26 -18.32 11.80 -6.09
C MET A 26 -18.42 12.93 -5.08
N SER A 27 -18.47 12.55 -3.80
CA SER A 27 -18.53 13.47 -2.67
C SER A 27 -17.12 13.89 -2.26
N LEU A 28 -16.92 15.19 -2.04
CA LEU A 28 -15.63 15.79 -1.73
C LEU A 28 -15.12 15.46 -0.33
N SER A 29 -16.02 15.12 0.60
CA SER A 29 -15.65 14.80 1.97
C SER A 29 -16.54 13.71 2.58
N LYS A 30 -16.06 13.15 3.71
CA LYS A 30 -16.85 12.24 4.54
C LYS A 30 -18.09 12.93 5.11
N THR A 31 -17.98 14.18 5.53
CA THR A 31 -19.09 14.95 6.11
C THR A 31 -20.20 15.17 5.08
N ASP A 32 -19.83 15.54 3.86
CA ASP A 32 -20.80 15.71 2.77
C ASP A 32 -21.45 14.40 2.36
N PHE A 33 -20.68 13.31 2.37
CA PHE A 33 -21.20 11.97 2.14
C PHE A 33 -22.18 11.53 3.23
N ASP A 34 -21.86 11.82 4.49
CA ASP A 34 -22.69 11.46 5.65
C ASP A 34 -24.03 12.21 5.62
N SER A 35 -24.00 13.49 5.26
CA SER A 35 -25.14 14.40 5.20
C SER A 35 -25.82 14.53 3.83
N CYS A 36 -25.32 13.84 2.81
CA CYS A 36 -25.82 13.87 1.44
C CYS A 36 -25.83 15.28 0.80
N VAL A 37 -24.78 16.08 1.02
CA VAL A 37 -24.63 17.39 0.38
C VAL A 37 -24.40 17.21 -1.12
N LEU A 38 -25.19 17.91 -1.93
CA LEU A 38 -25.17 17.82 -3.40
C LEU A 38 -24.48 19.00 -4.07
N ASP A 39 -24.35 20.13 -3.37
CA ASP A 39 -23.78 21.35 -3.94
C ASP A 39 -22.26 21.24 -4.09
N GLY A 40 -21.73 21.76 -5.19
CA GLY A 40 -20.29 21.71 -5.50
C GLY A 40 -19.70 20.32 -5.75
N GLN A 41 -20.50 19.25 -5.71
CA GLN A 41 -20.01 17.89 -5.90
C GLN A 41 -19.75 17.55 -7.37
N GLN A 42 -18.90 16.55 -7.61
CA GLN A 42 -18.55 16.12 -8.96
C GLN A 42 -19.53 15.06 -9.49
N LEU A 43 -20.26 15.38 -10.56
CA LEU A 43 -21.05 14.39 -11.30
C LEU A 43 -20.12 13.49 -12.13
N VAL A 44 -20.12 12.20 -11.83
CA VAL A 44 -19.25 11.21 -12.49
C VAL A 44 -20.01 10.42 -13.57
N ALA A 45 -21.30 10.16 -13.36
CA ALA A 45 -22.17 9.58 -14.38
C ALA A 45 -23.57 10.18 -14.31
N PRO A 46 -24.26 10.38 -15.45
CA PRO A 46 -25.56 11.04 -15.52
C PRO A 46 -26.70 10.18 -14.96
N SER A 47 -27.87 10.82 -14.75
CA SER A 47 -29.12 10.21 -14.26
C SER A 47 -29.82 9.33 -15.31
N SER A 48 -29.07 8.46 -15.97
CA SER A 48 -29.55 7.48 -16.94
C SER A 48 -28.92 6.15 -16.59
N GLY A 49 -29.72 5.09 -16.49
CA GLY A 49 -29.24 3.72 -16.28
C GLY A 49 -28.02 3.40 -17.16
N GLY A 50 -27.08 2.62 -16.64
CA GLY A 50 -25.82 2.38 -17.33
C GLY A 50 -24.77 1.68 -16.48
N ARG A 51 -23.54 1.74 -16.98
CA ARG A 51 -22.35 1.18 -16.32
C ARG A 51 -21.21 2.19 -16.41
N LEU A 52 -20.52 2.40 -15.30
CA LEU A 52 -19.35 3.25 -15.17
C LEU A 52 -18.23 2.43 -14.54
N SER A 53 -17.04 2.46 -15.12
CA SER A 53 -15.84 1.88 -14.54
C SER A 53 -14.90 2.99 -14.11
N ILE A 54 -14.48 2.97 -12.84
CA ILE A 54 -13.53 3.91 -12.25
C ILE A 54 -12.32 3.10 -11.79
N THR A 55 -11.12 3.52 -12.18
CA THR A 55 -9.88 2.98 -11.61
C THR A 55 -9.59 3.70 -10.31
N MET A 56 -9.34 2.97 -9.23
CA MET A 56 -8.85 3.52 -7.96
C MET A 56 -7.37 3.83 -8.11
N ASP A 57 -7.05 4.95 -8.75
CA ASP A 57 -5.68 5.31 -9.12
C ASP A 57 -4.82 5.79 -7.95
N GLN A 58 -5.44 6.09 -6.80
CA GLN A 58 -4.77 6.57 -5.60
C GLN A 58 -5.28 5.87 -4.34
N PRO A 59 -4.42 5.72 -3.30
CA PRO A 59 -4.86 5.24 -2.00
C PRO A 59 -5.71 6.30 -1.29
N GLY A 60 -6.68 5.88 -0.49
CA GLY A 60 -7.58 6.75 0.24
C GLY A 60 -9.01 6.22 0.27
N THR A 61 -9.90 6.93 0.96
CA THR A 61 -11.33 6.61 0.96
C THR A 61 -12.09 7.58 0.07
N PHE A 62 -12.74 7.04 -0.95
CA PHE A 62 -13.54 7.75 -1.94
C PHE A 62 -15.01 7.54 -1.66
N TYR A 63 -15.79 8.62 -1.74
CA TYR A 63 -17.20 8.61 -1.36
C TYR A 63 -18.06 8.83 -2.59
N TYR A 64 -19.02 7.93 -2.82
CA TYR A 64 -19.95 8.03 -3.93
C TYR A 64 -21.39 8.01 -3.44
N ILE A 65 -22.21 8.92 -3.97
CA ILE A 65 -23.63 9.06 -3.64
C ILE A 65 -24.48 9.12 -4.91
N CYS A 66 -25.76 8.79 -4.79
CA CYS A 66 -26.75 9.16 -5.81
C CYS A 66 -27.45 10.46 -5.40
N SER A 67 -27.42 11.48 -6.27
CA SER A 67 -28.02 12.80 -6.01
C SER A 67 -29.50 12.90 -6.42
N VAL A 68 -30.10 11.80 -6.89
CA VAL A 68 -31.51 11.79 -7.30
C VAL A 68 -32.42 11.76 -6.08
N GLY A 69 -33.22 12.81 -5.90
CA GLY A 69 -34.27 12.89 -4.89
C GLY A 69 -33.77 12.53 -3.49
N PHE A 70 -34.40 11.54 -2.86
CA PHE A 70 -34.04 11.05 -1.52
C PHE A 70 -33.14 9.82 -1.53
N HIS A 71 -32.59 9.41 -2.67
CA HIS A 71 -31.87 8.14 -2.79
C HIS A 71 -30.63 8.06 -1.89
N CYS A 72 -29.82 9.13 -1.78
CA CYS A 72 -28.68 9.14 -0.85
C CYS A 72 -29.12 8.95 0.60
N MET A 73 -30.16 9.67 1.05
CA MET A 73 -30.71 9.55 2.40
C MET A 73 -31.34 8.18 2.66
N ALA A 74 -31.88 7.55 1.62
CA ALA A 74 -32.39 6.18 1.66
C ALA A 74 -31.27 5.13 1.74
N GLY A 75 -30.00 5.51 1.57
CA GLY A 75 -28.83 4.63 1.69
C GLY A 75 -28.14 4.29 0.37
N GLN A 76 -28.52 4.92 -0.75
CA GLN A 76 -27.82 4.74 -2.03
C GLN A 76 -26.51 5.56 -2.05
N LYS A 77 -25.55 5.08 -1.26
CA LYS A 77 -24.22 5.65 -1.13
C LYS A 77 -23.20 4.59 -0.72
N ILE A 78 -21.95 4.74 -1.15
CA ILE A 78 -20.87 3.81 -0.86
C ILE A 78 -19.56 4.55 -0.57
N ALA A 79 -18.85 4.11 0.46
CA ALA A 79 -17.46 4.47 0.71
C ALA A 79 -16.54 3.35 0.18
N ILE A 80 -15.57 3.72 -0.66
CA ILE A 80 -14.60 2.79 -1.24
C ILE A 80 -13.23 3.18 -0.71
N THR A 81 -12.63 2.33 0.11
CA THR A 81 -11.26 2.52 0.61
C THR A 81 -10.28 1.78 -0.31
N ALA A 82 -9.54 2.54 -1.10
CA ALA A 82 -8.42 2.04 -1.88
C ALA A 82 -7.16 2.03 -1.00
N ASP A 83 -6.52 0.87 -0.91
CA ASP A 83 -5.34 0.66 -0.09
C ASP A 83 -4.17 0.19 -0.97
N LEU A 84 -2.95 0.63 -0.64
CA LEU A 84 -1.75 0.22 -1.35
C LEU A 84 -1.17 -1.04 -0.70
N ARG A 85 -1.48 -2.19 -1.27
CA ARG A 85 -0.94 -3.48 -0.80
C ARG A 85 0.33 -3.92 -1.53
N GLY A 86 0.73 -3.15 -2.54
CA GLY A 86 1.77 -3.50 -3.51
C GLY A 86 1.14 -4.08 -4.78
N ARG A 87 1.76 -3.84 -5.93
CA ARG A 87 1.37 -4.45 -7.20
C ARG A 87 2.15 -5.76 -7.39
N ASP A 88 1.54 -6.73 -8.05
CA ASP A 88 2.22 -7.98 -8.39
C ASP A 88 3.53 -7.72 -9.15
N GLY A 89 4.64 -8.23 -8.59
CA GLY A 89 5.99 -8.08 -9.13
C GLY A 89 6.63 -6.70 -8.94
N ALA A 90 5.93 -5.71 -8.39
CA ALA A 90 6.46 -4.37 -8.21
C ALA A 90 7.44 -4.29 -7.03
N ILE A 91 8.41 -3.38 -7.12
CA ILE A 91 9.45 -3.16 -6.11
C ILE A 91 9.28 -1.76 -5.53
N TYR A 92 9.22 -1.66 -4.21
CA TYR A 92 9.02 -0.40 -3.48
C TYR A 92 10.22 -0.11 -2.58
N SER A 93 10.70 1.13 -2.58
CA SER A 93 11.68 1.63 -1.62
C SER A 93 11.04 1.81 -0.24
N PHE A 94 11.46 0.99 0.72
CA PHE A 94 10.98 1.02 2.11
C PHE A 94 11.89 1.85 3.02
N PHE A 95 13.16 2.00 2.65
CA PHE A 95 14.13 2.80 3.41
C PHE A 95 15.17 3.40 2.48
N SER A 96 15.48 4.67 2.68
CA SER A 96 16.56 5.37 1.97
C SER A 96 17.26 6.33 2.93
N ALA A 97 18.55 6.13 3.11
CA ALA A 97 19.43 6.97 3.91
C ALA A 97 20.79 7.10 3.20
N PRO A 98 21.63 8.08 3.57
CA PRO A 98 22.96 8.25 2.98
C PRO A 98 23.74 6.93 2.96
N GLY A 99 24.00 6.42 1.75
CA GLY A 99 24.76 5.20 1.52
C GLY A 99 24.08 3.88 1.89
N VAL A 100 22.80 3.84 2.29
CA VAL A 100 22.05 2.59 2.53
C VAL A 100 20.60 2.71 2.08
N ALA A 101 20.08 1.72 1.34
CA ALA A 101 18.66 1.63 0.98
C ALA A 101 18.14 0.19 1.12
N LEU A 102 16.83 0.07 1.35
CA LEU A 102 16.07 -1.18 1.34
C LEU A 102 14.89 -1.04 0.38
N ASN A 103 14.86 -1.94 -0.60
CA ASN A 103 13.75 -2.10 -1.52
C ASN A 103 13.11 -3.46 -1.29
N VAL A 104 11.78 -3.55 -1.38
CA VAL A 104 11.05 -4.82 -1.22
C VAL A 104 10.19 -5.09 -2.43
N LYS A 105 10.12 -6.35 -2.86
CA LYS A 105 9.23 -6.79 -3.92
C LYS A 105 7.94 -7.33 -3.31
N THR A 106 6.81 -6.90 -3.85
CA THR A 106 5.50 -7.46 -3.52
C THR A 106 5.01 -8.35 -4.66
N GLU A 107 4.44 -9.50 -4.32
CA GLU A 107 3.78 -10.40 -5.28
C GLU A 107 2.41 -10.80 -4.75
N ASP A 108 1.46 -10.98 -5.66
CA ASP A 108 0.13 -11.45 -5.31
C ASP A 108 0.20 -12.95 -5.00
N ALA A 109 -0.36 -13.34 -3.85
CA ALA A 109 -0.48 -14.74 -3.48
C ALA A 109 -1.89 -15.06 -2.98
N THR A 110 -2.33 -16.25 -3.37
CA THR A 110 -3.56 -16.85 -2.90
C THR A 110 -3.20 -18.11 -2.12
N PHE A 111 -3.62 -18.22 -0.87
CA PHE A 111 -3.40 -19.45 -0.09
C PHE A 111 -4.61 -19.85 0.73
N THR A 112 -4.62 -21.12 1.11
CA THR A 112 -5.63 -21.71 1.99
C THR A 112 -4.95 -22.10 3.30
N PRO A 113 -5.30 -21.51 4.44
CA PRO A 113 -4.66 -21.83 5.71
C PRO A 113 -4.90 -23.31 6.06
N PRO A 114 -3.89 -24.04 6.59
CA PRO A 114 -4.05 -25.44 6.99
C PRO A 114 -5.16 -25.64 8.04
N TRP A 115 -5.35 -24.63 8.88
CA TRP A 115 -6.35 -24.58 9.95
C TRP A 115 -7.75 -24.22 9.42
N TRP A 116 -7.88 -23.68 8.20
CA TRP A 116 -9.14 -23.30 7.55
C TRP A 116 -9.17 -23.77 6.08
N PRO A 117 -9.37 -25.08 5.84
CA PRO A 117 -9.20 -25.68 4.51
C PRO A 117 -10.24 -25.21 3.47
N ASN A 118 -11.31 -24.55 3.91
CA ASN A 118 -12.36 -24.00 3.04
C ASN A 118 -12.31 -22.46 2.95
N THR A 119 -11.19 -21.86 3.37
CA THR A 119 -10.97 -20.42 3.34
C THR A 119 -9.84 -20.09 2.40
N THR A 120 -10.12 -19.30 1.38
CA THR A 120 -9.10 -18.77 0.47
C THR A 120 -8.79 -17.32 0.82
N ILE A 121 -7.51 -17.02 1.05
CA ILE A 121 -7.01 -15.68 1.34
C ILE A 121 -6.24 -15.19 0.12
N ASP A 122 -6.66 -14.05 -0.44
CA ASP A 122 -5.93 -13.32 -1.48
C ASP A 122 -5.31 -12.05 -0.89
N GLY A 123 -4.06 -11.79 -1.22
CA GLY A 123 -3.38 -10.56 -0.86
C GLY A 123 -2.02 -10.45 -1.53
N SER A 124 -1.41 -9.27 -1.41
CA SER A 124 -0.05 -9.02 -1.85
C SER A 124 0.91 -9.20 -0.67
N TYR A 125 2.02 -9.89 -0.90
CA TYR A 125 3.01 -10.25 0.12
C TYR A 125 4.38 -9.78 -0.27
N ILE A 126 5.19 -9.39 0.72
CA ILE A 126 6.61 -9.12 0.50
C ILE A 126 7.33 -10.45 0.29
N THR A 127 7.84 -10.68 -0.92
CA THR A 127 8.50 -11.94 -1.31
C THR A 127 10.01 -11.79 -1.48
N GLU A 128 10.50 -10.58 -1.74
CA GLU A 128 11.93 -10.28 -1.82
C GLU A 128 12.26 -9.01 -1.05
N ALA A 129 13.46 -8.96 -0.45
CA ALA A 129 13.99 -7.77 0.20
C ALA A 129 15.44 -7.55 -0.23
N HIS A 130 15.74 -6.35 -0.71
CA HIS A 130 16.99 -6.01 -1.35
C HIS A 130 17.63 -4.84 -0.62
N VAL A 131 18.77 -5.08 0.01
CA VAL A 131 19.58 -4.07 0.66
C VAL A 131 20.71 -3.68 -0.27
N ILE A 132 20.90 -2.37 -0.45
CA ILE A 132 22.09 -1.82 -1.09
C ILE A 132 22.78 -0.86 -0.15
N ALA A 133 24.10 -1.00 -0.02
CA ALA A 133 24.91 -0.20 0.89
C ALA A 133 26.27 0.18 0.29
N ARG A 134 26.81 1.32 0.73
CA ARG A 134 28.20 1.74 0.50
C ARG A 134 29.08 1.18 1.62
N VAL A 135 30.07 0.37 1.25
CA VAL A 135 30.93 -0.36 2.21
C VAL A 135 32.42 -0.04 2.09
N GLY A 136 32.81 0.76 1.10
CA GLY A 136 34.22 0.97 0.73
C GLY A 136 34.87 2.28 1.18
N GLY A 137 34.22 3.11 2.00
CA GLY A 137 34.70 4.46 2.33
C GLY A 137 35.09 5.24 1.06
N ALA A 138 36.33 5.74 1.00
CA ALA A 138 36.88 6.47 -0.16
C ALA A 138 36.82 5.70 -1.50
N LYS A 139 36.76 4.36 -1.47
CA LYS A 139 36.69 3.52 -2.69
C LYS A 139 35.27 3.35 -3.23
N ARG A 140 34.25 3.91 -2.56
CA ARG A 140 32.82 3.87 -2.93
C ARG A 140 32.35 2.50 -3.43
N LYS A 141 32.82 1.44 -2.78
CA LYS A 141 32.43 0.05 -3.12
C LYS A 141 31.00 -0.22 -2.66
N TRP A 142 30.31 -1.01 -3.46
CA TRP A 142 28.93 -1.43 -3.21
C TRP A 142 28.87 -2.78 -2.49
N ALA A 143 27.92 -2.90 -1.59
CA ALA A 143 27.38 -4.18 -1.15
C ALA A 143 25.91 -4.24 -1.55
N ASN A 144 25.51 -5.32 -2.20
CA ASN A 144 24.13 -5.61 -2.48
C ASN A 144 23.78 -6.97 -1.85
N VAL A 145 22.59 -7.06 -1.28
CA VAL A 145 22.09 -8.25 -0.58
C VAL A 145 20.64 -8.41 -0.96
N SER A 146 20.24 -9.61 -1.36
CA SER A 146 18.87 -9.98 -1.65
C SER A 146 18.48 -11.14 -0.77
N PHE A 147 17.36 -11.00 -0.07
CA PHE A 147 16.59 -12.08 0.51
C PHE A 147 15.48 -12.46 -0.48
N ILE A 148 15.37 -13.75 -0.81
CA ILE A 148 14.40 -14.27 -1.80
C ILE A 148 13.60 -15.39 -1.14
N ALA A 149 12.35 -15.13 -0.78
CA ALA A 149 11.51 -16.05 -0.02
C ALA A 149 11.25 -17.37 -0.77
N SER A 150 11.15 -17.33 -2.10
CA SER A 150 10.91 -18.52 -2.93
C SER A 150 12.05 -19.54 -2.92
N ARG A 151 13.22 -19.18 -2.37
CA ARG A 151 14.37 -20.09 -2.19
C ARG A 151 14.36 -20.79 -0.82
N LEU A 152 13.38 -20.49 0.03
CA LEU A 152 13.16 -21.21 1.28
C LEU A 152 12.36 -22.49 1.02
N THR A 153 12.75 -23.55 1.73
CA THR A 153 11.94 -24.75 1.90
C THR A 153 10.82 -24.51 2.91
N GLU A 154 9.90 -25.46 3.03
CA GLU A 154 8.82 -25.46 4.04
C GLU A 154 9.33 -25.34 5.50
N TYR A 155 10.61 -25.63 5.74
CA TYR A 155 11.25 -25.52 7.05
C TYR A 155 11.97 -24.17 7.28
N ASN A 156 11.74 -23.16 6.43
CA ASN A 156 12.48 -21.89 6.43
C ASN A 156 14.00 -22.08 6.35
N THR A 157 14.44 -23.07 5.56
CA THR A 157 15.86 -23.33 5.27
C THR A 157 16.10 -23.30 3.77
N GLY A 158 17.30 -22.93 3.33
CA GLY A 158 17.68 -22.89 1.93
C GLY A 158 19.16 -22.55 1.81
N LEU A 159 19.83 -22.94 0.72
CA LEU A 159 21.27 -22.75 0.59
C LEU A 159 21.66 -21.35 0.07
N ASP A 160 20.74 -20.64 -0.56
CA ASP A 160 21.00 -19.40 -1.31
C ASP A 160 19.85 -18.39 -1.25
N PHE A 161 19.01 -18.47 -0.21
CA PHE A 161 17.89 -17.54 0.00
C PHE A 161 18.35 -16.14 0.41
N ILE A 162 19.58 -16.00 0.90
CA ILE A 162 20.28 -14.71 0.96
C ILE A 162 21.46 -14.77 0.01
N THR A 163 21.49 -13.87 -0.97
CA THR A 163 22.57 -13.78 -1.96
C THR A 163 22.95 -12.34 -2.18
N GLY A 164 24.18 -12.09 -2.60
CA GLY A 164 24.65 -10.72 -2.78
C GLY A 164 26.06 -10.64 -3.31
N SER A 165 26.57 -9.43 -3.34
CA SER A 165 27.97 -9.15 -3.65
C SER A 165 28.47 -8.01 -2.80
N CYS A 166 29.74 -8.09 -2.38
CA CYS A 166 30.41 -7.04 -1.63
C CYS A 166 31.72 -6.69 -2.35
N GLY A 167 31.82 -5.44 -2.82
CA GLY A 167 33.03 -4.94 -3.48
C GLY A 167 33.44 -5.69 -4.73
N GLY A 168 32.48 -6.31 -5.43
CA GLY A 168 32.68 -7.14 -6.63
C GLY A 168 32.76 -8.65 -6.37
N HIS A 169 32.73 -9.10 -5.12
CA HIS A 169 32.78 -10.51 -4.76
C HIS A 169 31.41 -11.02 -4.36
N ALA A 170 30.91 -12.03 -5.06
CA ALA A 170 29.64 -12.66 -4.75
C ALA A 170 29.71 -13.45 -3.43
N PHE A 171 28.60 -13.46 -2.69
CA PHE A 171 28.40 -14.30 -1.52
C PHE A 171 26.97 -14.83 -1.50
N PHE A 172 26.76 -15.89 -0.74
CA PHE A 172 25.45 -16.41 -0.39
C PHE A 172 25.50 -16.93 1.04
N PHE A 173 24.39 -16.78 1.76
CA PHE A 173 24.19 -17.39 3.07
C PHE A 173 23.08 -18.44 2.97
N GLY A 174 23.30 -19.58 3.63
CA GLY A 174 22.40 -20.73 3.51
C GLY A 174 22.33 -21.67 4.72
N ILE A 175 22.98 -21.33 5.85
CA ILE A 175 22.95 -22.17 7.04
C ILE A 175 22.88 -21.25 8.26
N VAL A 176 21.69 -21.22 8.89
CA VAL A 176 21.26 -20.49 10.11
C VAL A 176 20.89 -19.01 9.93
N GLY A 177 19.60 -18.76 9.64
CA GLY A 177 18.94 -17.49 9.91
C GLY A 177 17.60 -17.75 10.60
N GLN A 178 17.56 -17.77 11.93
CA GLN A 178 16.30 -17.65 12.66
C GLN A 178 15.93 -16.17 12.68
N SER A 179 14.85 -15.78 12.00
CA SER A 179 14.26 -14.46 12.20
C SER A 179 13.62 -14.43 13.59
N PHE A 180 14.27 -13.77 14.55
CA PHE A 180 13.63 -13.47 15.83
C PHE A 180 12.64 -12.32 15.62
N SER A 181 11.35 -12.61 15.77
CA SER A 181 10.36 -11.59 16.13
C SER A 181 10.47 -11.36 17.64
N ALA A 182 10.42 -10.11 18.08
CA ALA A 182 10.43 -9.74 19.49
C ALA A 182 9.31 -10.47 20.27
N THR A 183 9.50 -10.68 21.57
CA THR A 183 8.52 -11.37 22.45
C THR A 183 7.24 -10.55 22.72
N THR A 184 7.11 -9.36 22.12
CA THR A 184 5.94 -8.49 22.26
C THR A 184 5.33 -8.18 20.88
N PRO A 185 4.03 -8.46 20.67
CA PRO A 185 3.36 -8.11 19.42
C PRO A 185 3.30 -6.59 19.25
N ARG A 186 3.70 -6.09 18.07
CA ARG A 186 3.20 -4.78 17.62
C ARG A 186 1.81 -4.99 17.02
N ASN A 187 0.78 -4.51 17.71
CA ASN A 187 -0.60 -4.59 17.22
C ASN A 187 -0.83 -3.48 16.19
N GLY A 188 -0.70 -3.81 14.91
CA GLY A 188 -1.39 -3.07 13.86
C GLY A 188 -2.90 -3.30 13.92
N LYS A 189 -3.66 -2.65 13.03
CA LYS A 189 -5.07 -2.99 12.81
C LYS A 189 -5.16 -4.49 12.47
N ARG A 190 -6.19 -5.17 12.96
CA ARG A 190 -6.41 -6.60 12.66
C ARG A 190 -7.49 -6.68 11.60
N ASP A 191 -7.27 -7.49 10.58
CA ASP A 191 -8.34 -7.82 9.64
C ASP A 191 -9.54 -8.39 10.40
N ALA A 192 -10.76 -8.02 9.98
CA ALA A 192 -11.97 -8.59 10.53
C ALA A 192 -12.14 -10.02 10.01
N TYR A 193 -11.63 -10.99 10.74
CA TYR A 193 -11.84 -12.40 10.45
C TYR A 193 -13.27 -12.83 10.80
N PRO A 194 -13.86 -13.80 10.07
CA PRO A 194 -15.15 -14.38 10.44
C PRO A 194 -15.14 -14.93 11.88
N PRO A 195 -16.28 -14.93 12.58
CA PRO A 195 -16.40 -15.60 13.87
C PRO A 195 -16.06 -17.09 13.75
N LEU A 196 -15.35 -17.60 14.75
CA LEU A 196 -15.04 -19.03 14.90
C LEU A 196 -16.32 -19.87 14.73
N GLY A 197 -16.40 -20.62 13.63
CA GLY A 197 -17.52 -21.52 13.31
C GLY A 197 -18.16 -21.30 11.92
N SER A 198 -17.77 -20.25 11.20
CA SER A 198 -18.33 -19.87 9.90
C SER A 198 -17.34 -19.94 8.72
N HIS A 199 -16.22 -20.67 8.89
CA HIS A 199 -15.00 -20.67 8.05
C HIS A 199 -15.14 -21.22 6.61
N ALA A 200 -16.17 -20.80 5.87
CA ALA A 200 -16.29 -20.99 4.43
C ALA A 200 -16.41 -19.61 3.77
N GLY A 201 -15.47 -19.27 2.90
CA GLY A 201 -15.50 -17.98 2.19
C GLY A 201 -14.15 -17.55 1.62
N ARG A 202 -14.17 -16.50 0.80
CA ARG A 202 -13.00 -15.85 0.20
C ARG A 202 -12.81 -14.50 0.89
N PHE A 203 -11.60 -14.20 1.36
CA PHE A 203 -11.28 -12.98 2.10
C PHE A 203 -10.06 -12.29 1.51
N LYS A 204 -10.05 -10.96 1.58
CA LYS A 204 -8.94 -10.12 1.12
C LYS A 204 -8.36 -9.39 2.33
N THR A 205 -7.06 -9.55 2.60
CA THR A 205 -6.40 -8.86 3.72
C THR A 205 -6.31 -7.37 3.43
N SER A 206 -6.57 -6.52 4.42
CA SER A 206 -6.58 -5.05 4.33
C SER A 206 -5.67 -4.36 5.34
N ALA A 207 -5.21 -5.09 6.35
CA ALA A 207 -4.49 -4.52 7.49
C ALA A 207 -2.98 -4.39 7.31
N MET A 208 -2.39 -4.92 6.23
CA MET A 208 -0.92 -4.94 6.06
C MET A 208 -0.32 -3.59 5.63
N ALA A 209 -1.13 -2.62 5.22
CA ALA A 209 -0.68 -1.36 4.61
C ALA A 209 -1.18 -0.06 5.29
N GLU A 210 -2.14 -0.13 6.23
CA GLU A 210 -2.58 1.07 6.94
C GLU A 210 -1.48 1.62 7.87
N GLY A 211 -1.02 2.84 7.59
CA GLY A 211 -0.11 3.63 8.44
C GLY A 211 1.37 3.64 8.02
N ALA A 212 1.77 2.97 6.94
CA ALA A 212 3.16 2.99 6.45
C ALA A 212 3.41 4.05 5.36
N ILE A 213 2.41 4.35 4.53
CA ILE A 213 2.50 5.27 3.39
C ILE A 213 1.18 6.06 3.30
N GLU A 214 1.04 7.14 4.07
CA GLU A 214 -0.13 8.02 3.99
C GLU A 214 0.11 9.10 2.92
N GLY A 215 -0.75 9.16 1.90
CA GLY A 215 -0.71 10.20 0.86
C GLY A 215 -1.21 9.72 -0.51
N ALA A 216 -2.17 10.44 -1.09
CA ALA A 216 -2.90 10.07 -2.30
C ALA A 216 -2.09 10.10 -3.61
N GLN A 217 -0.75 10.19 -3.58
CA GLN A 217 0.16 10.04 -4.72
C GLN A 217 1.48 9.33 -4.34
N LEU A 218 1.66 8.99 -3.07
CA LEU A 218 2.98 8.69 -2.49
C LEU A 218 3.48 7.29 -2.87
N ALA A 219 2.57 6.32 -2.96
CA ALA A 219 2.86 4.93 -3.25
C ALA A 219 3.68 4.69 -4.53
N ALA A 220 3.20 5.23 -5.66
CA ALA A 220 3.87 5.11 -6.95
C ALA A 220 5.21 5.86 -6.99
N MET A 221 5.38 6.86 -6.13
CA MET A 221 6.65 7.59 -6.01
C MET A 221 7.73 6.78 -5.26
N TYR A 222 7.34 5.76 -4.49
CA TYR A 222 8.27 4.81 -3.87
C TYR A 222 8.55 3.58 -4.76
N GLU A 223 7.84 3.40 -5.87
CA GLU A 223 8.14 2.30 -6.78
C GLU A 223 9.47 2.54 -7.49
N VAL A 224 10.30 1.51 -7.56
CA VAL A 224 11.63 1.56 -8.14
C VAL A 224 11.80 0.54 -9.25
N ALA A 225 12.64 0.87 -10.24
CA ALA A 225 12.77 0.09 -11.46
C ALA A 225 13.53 -1.23 -11.30
N SER A 226 14.30 -1.39 -10.21
CA SER A 226 15.10 -2.59 -9.98
C SER A 226 15.37 -2.87 -8.49
N PRO A 227 15.72 -4.10 -8.12
CA PRO A 227 16.05 -4.50 -6.74
C PRO A 227 17.01 -3.56 -6.02
N TYR A 228 17.99 -3.02 -6.73
CA TYR A 228 19.07 -2.20 -6.16
C TYR A 228 19.01 -0.75 -6.62
N GLU A 229 17.88 -0.32 -7.18
CA GLU A 229 17.68 1.07 -7.58
C GLU A 229 17.75 1.98 -6.34
N THR A 230 18.48 3.07 -6.49
CA THR A 230 18.67 4.08 -5.44
C THR A 230 18.11 5.43 -5.84
N HIS A 231 17.71 5.64 -7.09
CA HIS A 231 17.17 6.89 -7.59
C HIS A 231 15.65 6.83 -7.70
N PHE A 232 14.98 7.63 -6.87
CA PHE A 232 13.54 7.83 -6.87
C PHE A 232 13.20 9.19 -6.23
N ALA A 233 11.93 9.58 -6.25
CA ALA A 233 11.49 10.93 -5.86
C ALA A 233 11.94 11.37 -4.46
N PHE A 234 12.07 10.45 -3.51
CA PHE A 234 12.44 10.74 -2.12
C PHE A 234 13.76 10.09 -1.70
N SER A 235 14.62 9.76 -2.66
CA SER A 235 15.90 9.13 -2.34
C SER A 235 16.79 10.04 -1.51
N ARG A 236 17.34 9.47 -0.44
CA ARG A 236 18.42 10.06 0.37
C ARG A 236 19.74 9.33 0.21
N PHE A 237 19.81 8.36 -0.71
CA PHE A 237 20.96 7.48 -0.83
C PHE A 237 22.26 8.22 -1.19
N GLU A 238 22.14 9.20 -2.09
CA GLU A 238 23.23 10.06 -2.53
C GLU A 238 23.32 11.37 -1.75
N ALA A 239 22.40 11.62 -0.81
CA ALA A 239 22.39 12.86 -0.05
C ALA A 239 23.58 12.90 0.92
N ASP A 240 24.22 14.06 1.03
CA ASP A 240 25.12 14.33 2.13
C ASP A 240 24.30 14.41 3.43
N GLU A 241 24.83 13.85 4.52
CA GLU A 241 24.16 13.91 5.82
C GLU A 241 24.08 15.37 6.27
N ALA A 242 22.87 15.95 6.27
CA ALA A 242 22.66 17.33 6.71
C ALA A 242 23.10 17.48 8.17
N ALA A 243 23.95 18.47 8.44
CA ALA A 243 24.63 18.63 9.73
C ALA A 243 23.69 19.02 10.90
N ASP A 244 22.45 19.46 10.63
CA ASP A 244 21.45 19.76 11.67
C ASP A 244 20.06 20.03 11.02
N PRO A 245 19.06 19.15 11.15
CA PRO A 245 17.72 19.36 10.56
C PRO A 245 16.86 20.40 11.32
N SER A 246 17.31 20.92 12.47
CA SER A 246 16.51 21.87 13.26
C SER A 246 16.48 23.29 12.69
N LYS A 247 17.36 23.63 11.74
CA LYS A 247 17.47 25.00 11.20
C LYS A 247 16.61 25.31 9.98
N GLU A 248 16.00 24.31 9.35
CA GLU A 248 15.16 24.49 8.14
C GLU A 248 13.64 24.52 8.43
N LEU A 249 13.22 24.29 9.68
CA LEU A 249 11.80 24.21 10.07
C LEU A 249 11.20 25.55 10.52
N GLU A 250 11.94 26.65 10.48
CA GLU A 250 11.41 27.99 10.79
C GLU A 250 10.74 28.60 9.55
N GLY A 251 9.45 28.30 9.37
CA GLY A 251 8.59 29.05 8.46
C GLY A 251 7.98 30.25 9.17
N GLU A 252 8.40 31.47 8.82
CA GLU A 252 7.68 32.69 9.20
C GLU A 252 6.38 32.79 8.38
N ALA A 253 5.24 32.72 9.05
CA ALA A 253 3.95 33.04 8.45
C ALA A 253 3.68 34.54 8.59
N ASP A 254 3.61 35.26 7.47
CA ASP A 254 3.25 36.68 7.43
C ASP A 254 1.73 36.84 7.69
N ALA A 255 1.39 37.38 8.86
CA ALA A 255 0.01 37.66 9.26
C ALA A 255 -0.63 38.84 8.51
N SER A 256 0.10 39.56 7.65
CA SER A 256 -0.44 40.65 6.84
C SER A 256 -1.26 40.17 5.63
N ALA A 257 -1.26 38.88 5.32
CA ALA A 257 -2.08 38.28 4.26
C ALA A 257 -3.58 38.15 4.60
N PHE A 258 -4.02 38.61 5.78
CA PHE A 258 -5.41 38.56 6.26
C PHE A 258 -6.09 39.93 6.39
N VAL A 259 -5.57 40.98 5.73
CA VAL A 259 -6.21 42.31 5.69
C VAL A 259 -6.78 42.61 4.31
#